data_AF-A0A8S3HW72-F1
#
_entry.id   AF-A0A8S3HW72-F1
#
_cell.length_a   1.000
_cell.length_b   1.000
_cell.length_c   1.000
_cell.angle_alpha   90.00
_cell.angle_beta   90.00
_cell.angle_gamma   90.00
#
_symmetry.space_group_name_H-M   'P 1'
#
loop_
_entity.id
_entity.type
_entity.pdbx_description
1 polymer ?
#
loop_
_entity_poly.entity_id
_entity_poly.type
_entity_poly.pdbx_seq_one_letter_code
_entity_poly.pdbx_strand_id
1 'polypeptide(L)'
;FQISDDEKIVLNVQISPLEKQLVELAQLNGQKYKISSFDIHDEQVEIKFVDSTNCLTIKHEYLEQQSCLSKQTYFVHEYTFVWSSPNYRSCFNDRFNLIETGYWYGGATQKTVYWPINQFVTKSQALIPHDAYKNMFGNVCERYWLSSLGLALFVDPLVPLFVSMNKKHLELTSEYRTPYRQKRFISHKFQYKLLQHVNMCDLHLTMINRYLGKPIGTPDHRMMTEPIWSTWAQFKQDINTEKILDYAEEIVKRNFPRSQLCIDDNWTPHYVSINLKRED
;
A
#
# COMPACT_ATOMS: atom_id res chain seq x y z
N PHE A 1 -0.62 -21.38 22.12
CA PHE A 1 -1.23 -22.56 22.76
C PHE A 1 -0.55 -22.82 24.12
N GLN A 2 -1.40 -23.01 25.15
CA GLN A 2 -1.24 -23.44 26.56
C GLN A 2 -0.36 -22.66 27.57
N ILE A 3 -1.00 -22.09 28.61
CA ILE A 3 -0.99 -22.48 30.06
C ILE A 3 -2.25 -21.86 30.74
N SER A 4 -2.72 -22.56 31.79
CA SER A 4 -3.90 -22.43 32.67
C SER A 4 -3.79 -21.31 33.74
N ASP A 5 -4.67 -21.03 34.72
CA ASP A 5 -5.88 -21.62 35.33
C ASP A 5 -6.80 -20.46 35.80
N ASP A 6 -8.13 -20.69 35.74
CA ASP A 6 -9.23 -20.03 36.47
C ASP A 6 -9.42 -18.49 36.44
N GLU A 7 -10.16 -18.02 35.42
CA GLU A 7 -11.47 -17.36 35.60
C GLU A 7 -12.25 -17.41 34.27
N LYS A 8 -13.39 -18.12 34.28
CA LYS A 8 -14.21 -18.45 33.11
C LYS A 8 -14.84 -17.21 32.47
N ILE A 9 -14.69 -17.06 31.15
CA ILE A 9 -15.83 -16.82 30.25
C ILE A 9 -15.67 -17.74 29.04
N VAL A 10 -16.55 -18.74 28.96
CA VAL A 10 -16.75 -19.60 27.80
C VAL A 10 -17.78 -18.92 26.90
N LEU A 11 -17.41 -18.60 25.66
CA LEU A 11 -18.37 -18.34 24.59
C LEU A 11 -18.10 -19.31 23.44
N ASN A 12 -18.86 -20.40 23.47
CA ASN A 12 -19.05 -21.28 22.32
C ASN A 12 -20.02 -20.59 21.36
N VAL A 13 -19.49 -20.00 20.31
CA VAL A 13 -20.25 -19.59 19.14
C VAL A 13 -19.52 -20.17 17.92
N GLN A 14 -20.18 -21.10 17.22
CA GLN A 14 -19.69 -21.65 15.96
C GLN A 14 -19.93 -20.62 14.86
N ILE A 15 -18.94 -19.78 14.59
CA ILE A 15 -18.85 -18.95 13.39
C ILE A 15 -17.37 -18.96 12.96
N SER A 16 -17.12 -18.75 11.67
CA SER A 16 -15.97 -19.22 10.87
C SER A 16 -14.56 -19.00 11.48
N PRO A 17 -13.51 -19.71 11.01
CA PRO A 17 -12.18 -19.71 11.62
C PRO A 17 -11.50 -18.33 11.78
N LEU A 18 -11.89 -17.32 10.99
CA LEU A 18 -11.29 -15.99 11.04
C LEU A 18 -11.84 -15.14 12.21
N GLU A 19 -13.11 -15.27 12.54
CA GLU A 19 -13.77 -14.51 13.62
C GLU A 19 -13.27 -14.89 15.02
N LYS A 20 -12.91 -16.17 15.22
CA LYS A 20 -12.25 -16.60 16.46
C LYS A 20 -10.86 -15.98 16.64
N GLN A 21 -10.10 -15.80 15.57
CA GLN A 21 -8.81 -15.09 15.63
C GLN A 21 -9.01 -13.59 15.91
N LEU A 22 -10.13 -13.00 15.45
CA LEU A 22 -10.48 -11.59 15.68
C LEU A 22 -10.81 -11.27 17.14
N VAL A 23 -11.37 -12.22 17.89
CA VAL A 23 -11.59 -12.09 19.34
C VAL A 23 -10.26 -12.19 20.13
N GLU A 24 -9.31 -13.02 19.68
CA GLU A 24 -7.97 -13.09 20.27
C GLU A 24 -7.12 -11.84 19.97
N LEU A 25 -7.42 -11.12 18.88
CA LEU A 25 -6.80 -9.84 18.49
C LEU A 25 -7.11 -8.65 19.43
N ALA A 26 -7.91 -8.83 20.49
CA ALA A 26 -7.99 -7.88 21.61
C ALA A 26 -6.67 -7.76 22.43
N GLN A 27 -5.59 -8.36 21.93
CA GLN A 27 -4.21 -8.05 22.29
C GLN A 27 -3.61 -7.01 21.31
N LEU A 28 -3.89 -5.71 21.47
CA LEU A 28 -3.07 -4.70 20.75
C LEU A 28 -1.70 -4.58 21.44
N ASN A 29 -0.61 -4.43 20.69
CA ASN A 29 0.72 -4.09 21.24
C ASN A 29 1.27 -5.04 22.33
N GLY A 30 0.76 -6.28 22.44
CA GLY A 30 1.08 -7.16 23.58
C GLY A 30 0.41 -6.75 24.91
N GLN A 31 -0.46 -5.74 24.89
CA GLN A 31 -1.36 -5.38 25.99
C GLN A 31 -2.72 -6.03 25.78
N LYS A 32 -3.26 -6.63 26.86
CA LYS A 32 -4.62 -7.18 26.89
C LYS A 32 -5.58 -6.02 27.16
N TYR A 33 -6.49 -5.76 26.24
CA TYR A 33 -7.54 -4.77 26.46
C TYR A 33 -8.79 -5.49 26.92
N LYS A 34 -9.38 -5.02 28.02
CA LYS A 34 -10.68 -5.50 28.47
C LYS A 34 -11.74 -4.91 27.53
N ILE A 35 -12.61 -5.74 26.98
CA ILE A 35 -13.70 -5.27 26.10
C ILE A 35 -14.78 -4.62 26.99
N SER A 36 -15.17 -3.37 26.69
CA SER A 36 -16.19 -2.62 27.43
C SER A 36 -17.59 -2.86 26.89
N SER A 37 -17.74 -2.94 25.58
CA SER A 37 -18.98 -3.37 24.93
C SER A 37 -18.67 -4.05 23.59
N PHE A 38 -19.61 -4.87 23.15
CA PHE A 38 -19.58 -5.60 21.90
C PHE A 38 -21.00 -5.55 21.33
N ASP A 39 -21.15 -5.03 20.12
CA ASP A 39 -22.43 -4.88 19.45
C ASP A 39 -22.35 -5.45 18.03
N ILE A 40 -23.38 -6.21 17.64
CA ILE A 40 -23.53 -6.74 16.27
C ILE A 40 -24.72 -6.04 15.62
N HIS A 41 -24.48 -5.38 14.49
CA HIS A 41 -25.51 -4.74 13.68
C HIS A 41 -25.23 -4.98 12.20
N ASP A 42 -26.15 -5.63 11.49
CA ASP A 42 -26.12 -5.77 10.02
C ASP A 42 -24.75 -6.17 9.46
N GLU A 43 -24.20 -7.31 9.91
CA GLU A 43 -22.87 -7.85 9.51
C GLU A 43 -21.67 -6.99 9.95
N GLN A 44 -21.90 -6.02 10.85
CA GLN A 44 -20.87 -5.21 11.49
C GLN A 44 -20.73 -5.61 12.95
N VAL A 45 -19.48 -5.72 13.39
CA VAL A 45 -19.06 -6.00 14.74
C VAL A 45 -18.34 -4.77 15.29
N GLU A 46 -18.94 -4.08 16.27
CA GLU A 46 -18.28 -2.98 16.98
C GLU A 46 -17.73 -3.48 18.32
N ILE A 47 -16.46 -3.18 18.60
CA ILE A 47 -15.75 -3.55 19.82
C ILE A 47 -15.21 -2.29 20.49
N LYS A 48 -15.66 -2.02 21.71
CA LYS A 48 -15.14 -0.93 22.56
C LYS A 48 -14.25 -1.53 23.66
N PHE A 49 -13.24 -0.78 24.10
CA PHE A 49 -12.32 -1.22 25.15
C PHE A 49 -12.57 -0.46 26.47
N VAL A 50 -12.35 -1.09 27.63
CA VAL A 50 -12.52 -0.51 28.97
C VAL A 50 -11.30 0.37 29.25
N ASP A 51 -11.56 1.62 29.66
CA ASP A 51 -10.59 2.68 30.01
C ASP A 51 -9.97 3.47 28.85
N SER A 52 -9.96 2.95 27.63
CA SER A 52 -9.43 3.68 26.47
C SER A 52 -10.57 4.35 25.70
N THR A 53 -10.40 5.62 25.34
CA THR A 53 -11.32 6.32 24.41
C THR A 53 -11.24 5.79 22.97
N ASN A 54 -10.49 4.71 22.75
CA ASN A 54 -10.29 4.11 21.44
C ASN A 54 -11.42 3.12 21.15
N CYS A 55 -11.91 3.11 19.92
CA CYS A 55 -12.92 2.17 19.44
C CYS A 55 -12.40 1.40 18.22
N LEU A 56 -12.68 0.10 18.15
CA LEU A 56 -12.48 -0.73 16.96
C LEU A 56 -13.84 -1.11 16.37
N THR A 57 -14.06 -0.76 15.12
CA THR A 57 -15.18 -1.28 14.33
C THR A 57 -14.66 -2.25 13.28
N ILE A 58 -15.27 -3.43 13.19
CA ILE A 58 -15.02 -4.44 12.16
C ILE A 58 -16.31 -4.57 11.35
N LYS A 59 -16.22 -4.47 10.03
CA LYS A 59 -17.37 -4.72 9.14
C LYS A 59 -17.03 -5.91 8.26
N HIS A 60 -17.94 -6.86 8.11
CA HIS A 60 -17.78 -7.98 7.20
C HIS A 60 -18.77 -7.86 6.04
N GLU A 61 -18.29 -8.12 4.83
CA GLU A 61 -19.10 -8.11 3.61
C GLU A 61 -18.72 -9.30 2.71
N TYR A 62 -19.70 -9.81 1.97
CA TYR A 62 -19.50 -10.81 0.91
C TYR A 62 -19.50 -10.16 -0.46
N LEU A 63 -18.46 -10.44 -1.23
CA LEU A 63 -18.25 -9.80 -2.53
C LEU A 63 -18.37 -10.82 -3.64
N GLU A 64 -19.43 -10.70 -4.44
CA GLU A 64 -19.63 -11.48 -5.65
C GLU A 64 -18.69 -11.00 -6.77
N GLN A 65 -17.90 -11.90 -7.35
CA GLN A 65 -16.93 -11.61 -8.42
C GLN A 65 -16.83 -12.76 -9.44
N GLN A 66 -16.41 -12.46 -10.67
CA GLN A 66 -16.17 -13.48 -11.71
C GLN A 66 -14.74 -14.00 -11.66
N SER A 67 -14.55 -15.32 -11.62
CA SER A 67 -13.23 -15.94 -11.48
C SER A 67 -12.30 -15.61 -12.65
N CYS A 68 -11.01 -15.52 -12.33
CA CYS A 68 -9.95 -15.33 -13.29
C CYS A 68 -9.59 -16.63 -14.02
N LEU A 69 -9.82 -17.78 -13.36
CA LEU A 69 -9.53 -19.12 -13.91
C LEU A 69 -10.75 -19.75 -14.59
N SER A 70 -11.96 -19.33 -14.22
CA SER A 70 -13.20 -19.87 -14.76
C SER A 70 -14.22 -18.76 -14.95
N LYS A 71 -15.22 -18.98 -15.81
CA LYS A 71 -16.33 -18.01 -15.95
C LYS A 71 -17.39 -18.13 -14.83
N GLN A 72 -17.08 -18.82 -13.74
CA GLN A 72 -17.98 -18.97 -12.60
C GLN A 72 -17.86 -17.77 -11.66
N THR A 73 -18.96 -17.50 -10.97
CA THR A 73 -19.01 -16.51 -9.91
C THR A 73 -18.55 -17.12 -8.59
N TYR A 74 -17.80 -16.36 -7.80
CA TYR A 74 -17.32 -16.73 -6.49
C TYR A 74 -17.50 -15.57 -5.50
N PHE A 75 -17.31 -15.89 -4.21
CA PHE A 75 -17.43 -14.92 -3.12
C PHE A 75 -16.08 -14.68 -2.46
N VAL A 76 -15.73 -13.40 -2.29
CA VAL A 76 -14.60 -12.96 -1.47
C VAL A 76 -15.14 -12.41 -0.16
N HIS A 77 -14.53 -12.82 0.95
CA HIS A 77 -14.82 -12.22 2.24
C HIS A 77 -14.01 -10.93 2.36
N GLU A 78 -14.67 -9.81 2.64
CA GLU A 78 -14.02 -8.55 2.96
C GLU A 78 -14.30 -8.14 4.39
N TYR A 79 -13.25 -7.77 5.11
CA TYR A 79 -13.30 -7.23 6.45
C TYR A 79 -12.74 -5.82 6.45
N THR A 80 -13.51 -4.84 6.91
CA THR A 80 -13.04 -3.46 7.11
C THR A 80 -12.79 -3.20 8.57
N PHE A 81 -11.57 -2.82 8.92
CA PHE A 81 -11.15 -2.47 10.27
C PHE A 81 -11.05 -0.96 10.38
N VAL A 82 -11.65 -0.38 11.43
CA VAL A 82 -11.60 1.04 11.73
C VAL A 82 -11.27 1.24 13.19
N TRP A 83 -10.02 1.60 13.47
CA TRP A 83 -9.63 2.13 14.75
C TRP A 83 -9.93 3.62 14.79
N SER A 84 -10.52 4.10 15.89
CA SER A 84 -10.80 5.51 16.09
C SER A 84 -10.44 5.96 17.49
N SER A 85 -9.95 7.20 17.62
CA SER A 85 -9.65 7.83 18.90
C SER A 85 -10.01 9.32 18.85
N PRO A 86 -10.67 9.88 19.89
CA PRO A 86 -10.83 11.33 20.01
C PRO A 86 -9.49 12.02 20.29
N ASN A 87 -8.50 11.30 20.82
CA ASN A 87 -7.15 11.82 20.97
C ASN A 87 -6.41 11.76 19.63
N TYR A 88 -6.21 12.92 19.00
CA TYR A 88 -5.51 13.03 17.72
C TYR A 88 -4.02 12.65 17.78
N ARG A 89 -3.45 12.47 18.98
CA ARG A 89 -2.07 12.01 19.19
C ARG A 89 -1.97 10.51 19.42
N SER A 90 -3.10 9.79 19.35
CA SER A 90 -3.09 8.34 19.45
C SER A 90 -2.20 7.72 18.38
N CYS A 91 -1.64 6.56 18.70
CA CYS A 91 -0.86 5.76 17.78
C CYS A 91 -1.50 4.39 17.73
N PHE A 92 -1.87 3.95 16.53
CA PHE A 92 -2.41 2.62 16.30
C PHE A 92 -1.34 1.78 15.61
N ASN A 93 -1.23 0.51 16.00
CA ASN A 93 -0.24 -0.40 15.47
C ASN A 93 -0.84 -1.79 15.35
N ASP A 94 -0.91 -2.28 14.12
CA ASP A 94 -1.39 -3.62 13.81
C ASP A 94 -0.27 -4.44 13.16
N ARG A 95 -0.10 -5.66 13.65
CA ARG A 95 0.96 -6.58 13.22
C ARG A 95 0.37 -7.82 12.58
N PHE A 96 0.84 -8.11 11.38
CA PHE A 96 0.47 -9.28 10.59
C PHE A 96 1.62 -10.28 10.60
N ASN A 97 1.40 -11.39 11.30
CA ASN A 97 2.35 -12.48 11.39
C ASN A 97 2.07 -13.47 10.28
N LEU A 98 3.09 -13.84 9.52
CA LEU A 98 2.98 -14.88 8.53
C LEU A 98 3.65 -16.16 9.05
N ILE A 99 3.00 -17.31 8.84
CA ILE A 99 3.65 -18.60 9.10
C ILE A 99 4.83 -18.80 8.15
N GLU A 100 5.77 -19.67 8.51
CA GLU A 100 7.06 -19.82 7.81
C GLU A 100 6.94 -20.17 6.31
N THR A 101 5.83 -20.80 5.90
CA THR A 101 5.56 -21.19 4.51
C THR A 101 4.88 -20.11 3.66
N GLY A 102 4.48 -18.99 4.27
CA GLY A 102 3.80 -17.91 3.56
C GLY A 102 4.75 -16.91 2.92
N TYR A 103 4.29 -16.29 1.83
CA TYR A 103 4.97 -15.19 1.15
C TYR A 103 4.12 -13.93 1.11
N TRP A 104 4.76 -12.76 1.15
CA TRP A 104 4.18 -11.45 0.93
C TRP A 104 4.62 -10.88 -0.42
N TYR A 105 3.73 -10.12 -1.05
CA TYR A 105 3.92 -9.40 -2.30
C TYR A 105 3.32 -7.99 -2.20
N GLY A 106 3.73 -7.09 -3.09
CA GLY A 106 3.23 -5.70 -3.14
C GLY A 106 4.01 -4.74 -2.25
N GLY A 107 3.32 -3.74 -1.72
CA GLY A 107 3.88 -2.68 -0.88
C GLY A 107 4.63 -1.62 -1.68
N ALA A 108 5.57 -0.96 -1.00
CA ALA A 108 6.42 0.04 -1.64
C ALA A 108 7.69 -0.56 -2.22
N THR A 109 8.16 0.08 -3.29
CA THR A 109 9.46 -0.18 -3.89
C THR A 109 10.59 0.19 -2.94
N GLN A 110 11.72 -0.51 -3.05
CA GLN A 110 12.94 -0.25 -2.28
C GLN A 110 14.15 -0.31 -3.21
N LYS A 111 15.31 0.16 -2.73
CA LYS A 111 16.56 0.14 -3.50
C LYS A 111 16.88 -1.26 -4.03
N THR A 112 16.77 -2.26 -3.16
CA THR A 112 16.89 -3.67 -3.55
C THR A 112 15.49 -4.26 -3.60
N VAL A 113 15.03 -4.56 -4.81
CA VAL A 113 13.72 -5.18 -5.02
C VAL A 113 13.87 -6.69 -4.81
N TYR A 114 13.04 -7.24 -3.92
CA TYR A 114 12.91 -8.67 -3.70
C TYR A 114 11.51 -9.08 -4.13
N TRP A 115 11.39 -10.29 -4.71
CA TRP A 115 10.12 -10.90 -5.04
C TRP A 115 10.20 -12.39 -4.71
N PRO A 116 9.51 -12.89 -3.68
CA PRO A 116 8.60 -12.21 -2.75
C PRO A 116 9.30 -11.21 -1.81
N ILE A 117 8.52 -10.32 -1.19
CA ILE A 117 9.04 -9.22 -0.36
C ILE A 117 9.38 -9.62 1.08
N ASN A 118 9.25 -10.89 1.47
CA ASN A 118 9.57 -11.37 2.84
C ASN A 118 11.00 -11.05 3.29
N GLN A 119 11.92 -10.86 2.34
CA GLN A 119 13.31 -10.53 2.65
C GLN A 119 13.53 -9.05 2.97
N PHE A 120 12.51 -8.20 2.78
CA PHE A 120 12.58 -6.80 3.18
C PHE A 120 12.77 -6.69 4.69
N VAL A 121 13.84 -5.97 5.07
CA VAL A 121 14.07 -5.56 6.45
C VAL A 121 13.98 -4.04 6.46
N THR A 122 12.81 -3.56 6.88
CA THR A 122 12.45 -2.14 6.83
C THR A 122 12.12 -1.68 8.24
N LYS A 123 12.91 -0.73 8.76
CA LYS A 123 12.54 -0.02 9.99
C LYS A 123 11.29 0.81 9.73
N SER A 124 10.49 1.02 10.78
CA SER A 124 9.28 1.84 10.69
C SER A 124 9.57 3.21 10.08
N GLN A 125 9.00 3.46 8.91
CA GLN A 125 9.15 4.70 8.17
C GLN A 125 7.85 5.05 7.43
N ALA A 126 7.66 6.33 7.12
CA ALA A 126 6.44 6.80 6.47
C ALA A 126 6.32 6.19 5.07
N LEU A 127 5.15 5.63 4.73
CA LEU A 127 4.86 5.13 3.40
C LEU A 127 4.54 6.29 2.44
N ILE A 128 5.59 7.00 2.04
CA ILE A 128 5.55 8.10 1.07
C ILE A 128 6.65 7.92 0.02
N PRO A 129 6.43 8.41 -1.22
CA PRO A 129 7.46 8.40 -2.24
C PRO A 129 8.73 9.12 -1.76
N HIS A 130 9.88 8.46 -1.92
CA HIS A 130 11.16 9.03 -1.58
C HIS A 130 12.27 8.46 -2.48
N ASP A 131 13.47 9.04 -2.37
CA ASP A 131 14.68 8.48 -2.93
C ASP A 131 15.06 7.17 -2.22
N ALA A 132 14.88 6.06 -2.93
CA ALA A 132 15.20 4.71 -2.46
C ALA A 132 16.70 4.55 -2.11
N TYR A 133 17.60 5.31 -2.75
CA TYR A 133 19.04 5.23 -2.47
C TYR A 133 19.40 5.73 -1.06
N LYS A 134 18.49 6.45 -0.40
CA LYS A 134 18.60 6.88 1.01
C LYS A 134 18.05 5.85 2.00
N ASN A 135 17.89 4.59 1.59
CA ASN A 135 17.27 3.51 2.38
C ASN A 135 15.82 3.83 2.80
N MET A 136 15.13 4.61 1.97
CA MET A 136 13.71 4.91 2.13
C MET A 136 12.87 4.15 1.11
N PHE A 137 11.55 4.22 1.23
CA PHE A 137 10.66 3.74 0.17
C PHE A 137 10.89 4.52 -1.14
N GLY A 138 10.76 3.84 -2.27
CA GLY A 138 10.92 4.39 -3.60
C GLY A 138 9.69 5.14 -4.09
N ASN A 139 9.69 5.48 -5.38
CA ASN A 139 8.66 6.33 -5.98
C ASN A 139 7.31 5.63 -6.17
N VAL A 140 7.26 4.30 -6.08
CA VAL A 140 6.01 3.52 -6.11
C VAL A 140 5.74 3.03 -4.70
N CYS A 141 4.68 3.58 -4.10
CA CYS A 141 4.27 3.33 -2.71
C CYS A 141 2.82 2.84 -2.65
N GLU A 142 2.59 1.58 -3.01
CA GLU A 142 1.25 0.99 -2.91
C GLU A 142 0.92 0.66 -1.45
N ARG A 143 -0.30 0.99 -1.03
CA ARG A 143 -0.87 0.66 0.29
C ARG A 143 -1.51 -0.72 0.29
N TYR A 144 -0.96 -1.64 -0.49
CA TYR A 144 -1.53 -2.94 -0.81
C TYR A 144 -0.48 -4.04 -0.60
N TRP A 145 -0.86 -5.10 0.11
CA TRP A 145 -0.04 -6.29 0.30
C TRP A 145 -0.87 -7.54 0.03
N LEU A 146 -0.27 -8.51 -0.66
CA LEU A 146 -0.89 -9.81 -0.96
C LEU A 146 -0.07 -10.92 -0.33
N SER A 147 -0.76 -11.88 0.28
CA SER A 147 -0.17 -13.07 0.85
C SER A 147 -0.40 -14.31 -0.02
N SER A 148 0.58 -15.21 -0.05
CA SER A 148 0.43 -16.53 -0.66
C SER A 148 -0.61 -17.42 0.01
N LEU A 149 -1.08 -17.05 1.20
CA LEU A 149 -2.07 -17.78 1.98
C LEU A 149 -3.51 -17.30 1.70
N GLY A 150 -3.72 -16.53 0.64
CA GLY A 150 -5.06 -16.08 0.26
C GLY A 150 -5.59 -14.91 1.08
N LEU A 151 -4.70 -14.01 1.50
CA LEU A 151 -5.04 -12.79 2.24
C LEU A 151 -4.51 -11.57 1.48
N ALA A 152 -5.34 -10.55 1.33
CA ALA A 152 -4.98 -9.26 0.78
C ALA A 152 -5.26 -8.17 1.81
N LEU A 153 -4.35 -7.21 1.93
CA LEU A 153 -4.42 -6.10 2.86
C LEU A 153 -4.37 -4.79 2.07
N PHE A 154 -5.27 -3.87 2.35
CA PHE A 154 -5.23 -2.53 1.79
C PHE A 154 -5.54 -1.46 2.83
N VAL A 155 -4.66 -0.46 2.92
CA VAL A 155 -4.80 0.62 3.88
C VAL A 155 -5.37 1.85 3.18
N ASP A 156 -6.35 2.48 3.83
CA ASP A 156 -7.00 3.66 3.29
C ASP A 156 -5.97 4.77 2.95
N PRO A 157 -6.09 5.44 1.79
CA PRO A 157 -5.14 6.48 1.37
C PRO A 157 -4.98 7.64 2.35
N LEU A 158 -6.00 7.93 3.17
CA LEU A 158 -5.99 9.04 4.12
C LEU A 158 -5.28 8.72 5.45
N VAL A 159 -4.91 7.46 5.67
CA VAL A 159 -4.22 7.05 6.90
C VAL A 159 -2.79 7.60 6.93
N PRO A 160 -2.34 8.25 8.02
CA PRO A 160 -0.94 8.65 8.19
C PRO A 160 -0.08 7.42 8.50
N LEU A 161 0.30 6.70 7.45
CA LEU A 161 0.81 5.33 7.54
C LEU A 161 2.34 5.29 7.59
N PHE A 162 2.83 4.57 8.58
CA PHE A 162 4.20 4.08 8.69
C PHE A 162 4.19 2.56 8.55
N VAL A 163 5.17 2.02 7.84
CA VAL A 163 5.29 0.59 7.60
C VAL A 163 6.65 0.13 8.08
N SER A 164 6.67 -0.99 8.79
CA SER A 164 7.88 -1.75 9.06
C SER A 164 7.69 -3.20 8.65
N MET A 165 8.77 -3.86 8.25
CA MET A 165 8.70 -5.23 7.82
C MET A 165 9.99 -5.96 8.16
N ASN A 166 9.86 -7.23 8.54
CA ASN A 166 10.96 -8.16 8.63
C ASN A 166 10.49 -9.53 8.10
N LYS A 167 11.36 -10.55 8.21
CA LYS A 167 11.08 -11.90 7.71
C LYS A 167 9.81 -12.55 8.28
N LYS A 168 9.35 -12.12 9.45
CA LYS A 168 8.24 -12.75 10.19
C LYS A 168 6.97 -11.89 10.20
N HIS A 169 7.12 -10.57 10.16
CA HIS A 169 6.05 -9.64 10.50
C HIS A 169 6.00 -8.45 9.52
N LEU A 170 4.80 -8.14 9.04
CA LEU A 170 4.46 -6.85 8.46
C LEU A 170 3.75 -6.04 9.55
N GLU A 171 4.16 -4.79 9.76
CA GLU A 171 3.59 -3.94 10.79
C GLU A 171 3.14 -2.61 10.20
N LEU A 172 1.89 -2.25 10.49
CA LEU A 172 1.26 -1.01 10.06
C LEU A 172 1.05 -0.12 11.28
N THR A 173 1.68 1.05 11.27
CA THR A 173 1.51 2.05 12.31
C THR A 173 0.83 3.29 11.75
N SER A 174 -0.27 3.70 12.37
CA SER A 174 -0.92 4.97 12.06
C SER A 174 -0.60 6.00 13.14
N GLU A 175 0.12 7.05 12.77
CA GLU A 175 0.60 8.07 13.70
C GLU A 175 0.71 9.43 13.01
N TYR A 176 0.20 10.48 13.64
CA TYR A 176 0.41 11.85 13.16
C TYR A 176 1.75 12.41 13.63
N ARG A 177 2.81 12.00 12.93
CA ARG A 177 4.16 12.57 13.03
C ARG A 177 4.70 12.87 11.63
N THR A 178 5.74 13.72 11.54
CA THR A 178 6.43 14.05 10.28
C THR A 178 6.66 12.79 9.43
N PRO A 179 6.27 12.78 8.15
CA PRO A 179 5.80 13.90 7.32
C PRO A 179 4.30 14.21 7.40
N TYR A 180 3.51 13.38 8.09
CA TYR A 180 2.07 13.58 8.20
C TYR A 180 1.75 14.64 9.25
N ARG A 181 1.04 15.69 8.84
CA ARG A 181 0.60 16.77 9.73
C ARG A 181 -0.89 16.62 10.01
N GLN A 182 -1.24 16.59 11.29
CA GLN A 182 -2.65 16.57 11.68
C GLN A 182 -3.23 17.98 11.72
N LYS A 183 -4.48 18.12 11.32
CA LYS A 183 -5.28 19.32 11.63
C LYS A 183 -5.83 19.16 13.05
N ARG A 184 -5.60 20.16 13.92
CA ARG A 184 -6.14 20.17 15.30
C ARG A 184 -7.66 19.90 15.24
N PHE A 185 -8.17 19.13 16.21
CA PHE A 185 -9.59 18.80 16.41
C PHE A 185 -10.21 17.71 15.52
N ILE A 186 -9.42 17.04 14.67
CA ILE A 186 -9.90 15.86 13.94
C ILE A 186 -9.52 14.59 14.72
N SER A 187 -10.52 13.74 14.97
CA SER A 187 -10.32 12.40 15.55
C SER A 187 -9.35 11.57 14.70
N HIS A 188 -8.43 10.85 15.33
CA HIS A 188 -7.54 9.94 14.61
C HIS A 188 -8.32 8.71 14.15
N LYS A 189 -8.28 8.40 12.85
CA LYS A 189 -8.82 7.16 12.29
C LYS A 189 -7.72 6.35 11.60
N PHE A 190 -7.62 5.07 11.93
CA PHE A 190 -6.77 4.10 11.22
C PHE A 190 -7.66 3.03 10.60
N GLN A 191 -7.78 3.08 9.28
CA GLN A 191 -8.67 2.22 8.52
C GLN A 191 -7.90 1.38 7.50
N TYR A 192 -8.20 0.09 7.48
CA TYR A 192 -7.69 -0.84 6.46
C TYR A 192 -8.69 -1.96 6.20
N LYS A 193 -8.50 -2.66 5.10
CA LYS A 193 -9.33 -3.77 4.64
C LYS A 193 -8.50 -5.03 4.53
N LEU A 194 -9.10 -6.15 4.92
CA LEU A 194 -8.60 -7.49 4.67
C LEU A 194 -9.56 -8.22 3.75
N LEU A 195 -9.07 -8.75 2.65
CA LEU A 195 -9.85 -9.64 1.80
C LEU A 195 -9.26 -11.04 1.89
N GLN A 196 -10.12 -12.05 1.96
CA GLN A 196 -9.72 -13.45 2.05
C GLN A 196 -10.35 -14.26 0.92
N HIS A 197 -9.52 -15.05 0.25
CA HIS A 197 -9.97 -16.00 -0.76
C HIS A 197 -8.94 -17.11 -0.98
N VAL A 198 -9.39 -18.32 -1.33
CA VAL A 198 -8.51 -19.48 -1.58
C VAL A 198 -7.63 -19.31 -2.82
N ASN A 199 -8.06 -18.48 -3.78
CA ASN A 199 -7.34 -18.16 -5.00
C ASN A 199 -6.82 -16.73 -4.98
N MET A 200 -5.49 -16.58 -5.07
CA MET A 200 -4.81 -15.28 -5.03
C MET A 200 -5.03 -14.41 -6.26
N CYS A 201 -5.19 -15.01 -7.44
CA CYS A 201 -5.42 -14.27 -8.68
C CYS A 201 -6.79 -13.57 -8.64
N ASP A 202 -7.80 -14.33 -8.24
CA ASP A 202 -9.15 -13.85 -7.95
C ASP A 202 -9.14 -12.74 -6.89
N LEU A 203 -8.39 -12.95 -5.81
CA LEU A 203 -8.23 -11.98 -4.74
C LEU A 203 -7.58 -10.68 -5.23
N HIS A 204 -6.46 -10.79 -5.96
CA HIS A 204 -5.75 -9.65 -6.51
C HIS A 204 -6.60 -8.86 -7.51
N LEU A 205 -7.32 -9.53 -8.41
CA LEU A 205 -8.20 -8.84 -9.36
C LEU A 205 -9.36 -8.14 -8.66
N THR A 206 -9.90 -8.73 -7.59
CA THR A 206 -10.92 -8.07 -6.75
C THR A 206 -10.36 -6.76 -6.17
N MET A 207 -9.14 -6.81 -5.61
CA MET A 207 -8.45 -5.63 -5.08
C MET A 207 -8.19 -4.56 -6.13
N ILE A 208 -7.72 -4.96 -7.31
CA ILE A 208 -7.48 -4.06 -8.44
C ILE A 208 -8.77 -3.38 -8.87
N ASN A 209 -9.84 -4.14 -9.10
CA ASN A 209 -11.10 -3.60 -9.62
C ASN A 209 -11.82 -2.69 -8.61
N ARG A 210 -11.67 -2.94 -7.30
CA ARG A 210 -12.36 -2.19 -6.24
C ARG A 210 -11.59 -0.97 -5.74
N TYR A 211 -10.27 -1.09 -5.59
CA TYR A 211 -9.49 -0.14 -4.78
C TYR A 211 -8.34 0.55 -5.52
N LEU A 212 -7.65 -0.15 -6.40
CA LEU A 212 -6.44 0.39 -7.06
C LEU A 212 -6.72 0.95 -8.46
N GLY A 213 -7.73 0.40 -9.14
CA GLY A 213 -8.03 0.72 -10.53
C GLY A 213 -7.07 0.06 -11.52
N LYS A 214 -7.45 0.11 -12.80
CA LYS A 214 -6.60 -0.32 -13.93
C LYS A 214 -6.18 0.90 -14.73
N PRO A 215 -5.02 0.86 -15.41
CA PRO A 215 -4.68 1.85 -16.42
C PRO A 215 -5.83 1.98 -17.43
N ILE A 216 -6.22 3.22 -17.74
CA ILE A 216 -7.34 3.52 -18.65
C ILE A 216 -6.93 3.53 -20.13
N GLY A 217 -5.65 3.38 -20.43
CA GLY A 217 -5.11 3.40 -21.78
C GLY A 217 -3.70 2.83 -21.83
N THR A 218 -3.21 2.67 -23.05
CA THR A 218 -1.84 2.23 -23.31
C THR A 218 -1.01 3.42 -23.81
N PRO A 219 0.28 3.51 -23.44
CA PRO A 219 1.18 4.46 -24.08
C PRO A 219 1.29 4.18 -25.58
N ASP A 220 1.83 5.15 -26.34
CA ASP A 220 2.15 4.94 -27.75
C ASP A 220 3.08 3.73 -27.89
N HIS A 221 2.73 2.78 -28.75
CA HIS A 221 3.48 1.54 -28.94
C HIS A 221 4.96 1.78 -29.29
N ARG A 222 5.28 2.91 -29.93
CA ARG A 222 6.64 3.31 -30.27
C ARG A 222 7.50 3.52 -29.02
N MET A 223 6.92 3.95 -27.90
CA MET A 223 7.66 4.11 -26.64
C MET A 223 8.23 2.78 -26.11
N MET A 224 7.63 1.64 -26.49
CA MET A 224 8.04 0.31 -26.06
C MET A 224 8.90 -0.43 -27.10
N THR A 225 8.82 -0.02 -28.36
CA THR A 225 9.39 -0.78 -29.49
C THR A 225 10.47 -0.04 -30.27
N GLU A 226 10.61 1.27 -30.06
CA GLU A 226 11.62 2.10 -30.70
C GLU A 226 12.57 2.72 -29.67
N PRO A 227 13.78 3.16 -30.08
CA PRO A 227 14.79 3.70 -29.17
C PRO A 227 14.34 4.96 -28.43
N ILE A 228 14.80 5.14 -27.19
CA ILE A 228 14.64 6.38 -26.43
C ILE A 228 15.78 7.34 -26.82
N TRP A 229 15.44 8.53 -27.32
CA TRP A 229 16.42 9.56 -27.62
C TRP A 229 16.65 10.41 -26.38
N SER A 230 17.86 10.44 -25.83
CA SER A 230 18.17 11.13 -24.57
C SER A 230 19.20 12.24 -24.80
N THR A 231 18.87 13.46 -24.39
CA THR A 231 19.84 14.56 -24.44
C THR A 231 20.99 14.35 -23.44
N TRP A 232 20.79 13.60 -22.34
CA TRP A 232 21.89 13.26 -21.43
C TRP A 232 22.89 12.28 -22.02
N ALA A 233 22.42 11.33 -22.83
CA ALA A 233 23.31 10.40 -23.51
C ALA A 233 24.22 11.13 -24.51
N GLN A 234 23.69 12.14 -25.21
CA GLN A 234 24.38 12.87 -26.26
C GLN A 234 25.17 14.09 -25.77
N PHE A 235 24.55 14.94 -24.95
CA PHE A 235 25.06 16.28 -24.60
C PHE A 235 25.41 16.45 -23.13
N LYS A 236 24.90 15.59 -22.24
CA LYS A 236 24.93 15.77 -20.78
C LYS A 236 24.16 17.04 -20.36
N GLN A 237 24.85 18.17 -20.26
CA GLN A 237 24.33 19.46 -19.81
C GLN A 237 24.38 20.49 -20.95
N ASP A 238 24.08 21.76 -20.64
CA ASP A 238 24.17 22.90 -21.56
C ASP A 238 23.38 22.73 -22.86
N ILE A 239 22.19 22.15 -22.72
CA ILE A 239 21.20 22.02 -23.77
C ILE A 239 20.39 23.30 -23.91
N ASN A 240 20.13 23.69 -25.15
CA ASN A 240 19.32 24.83 -25.53
C ASN A 240 18.35 24.41 -26.64
N THR A 241 17.52 25.34 -27.10
CA THR A 241 16.52 25.06 -28.13
C THR A 241 17.15 24.57 -29.44
N GLU A 242 18.26 25.17 -29.86
CA GLU A 242 18.95 24.83 -31.12
C GLU A 242 19.50 23.40 -31.10
N LYS A 243 20.25 23.02 -30.06
CA LYS A 243 20.78 21.66 -29.90
C LYS A 243 19.69 20.58 -29.91
N ILE A 244 18.53 20.88 -29.34
CA ILE A 244 17.39 19.94 -29.31
C ILE A 244 16.79 19.78 -30.71
N LEU A 245 16.62 20.88 -31.44
CA LEU A 245 16.09 20.86 -32.82
C LEU A 245 17.07 20.18 -33.77
N ASP A 246 18.35 20.53 -33.72
CA ASP A 246 19.40 19.88 -34.51
C ASP A 246 19.44 18.37 -34.27
N TYR A 247 19.35 17.96 -33.00
CA TYR A 247 19.33 16.53 -32.66
C TYR A 247 18.10 15.82 -33.24
N ALA A 248 16.93 16.45 -33.18
CA ALA A 248 15.72 15.92 -33.80
C ALA A 248 15.84 15.85 -35.34
N GLU A 249 16.42 16.86 -35.97
CA GLU A 249 16.67 16.88 -37.42
C GLU A 249 17.66 15.80 -37.84
N GLU A 250 18.71 15.55 -37.08
CA GLU A 250 19.66 14.48 -37.35
C GLU A 250 19.00 13.10 -37.32
N ILE A 251 18.12 12.85 -36.34
CA ILE A 251 17.34 11.60 -36.23
C ILE A 251 16.51 11.40 -37.51
N VAL A 252 15.85 12.46 -37.98
CA VAL A 252 15.04 12.43 -39.21
C VAL A 252 15.93 12.21 -40.44
N LYS A 253 17.01 12.97 -40.58
CA LYS A 253 17.94 12.93 -41.72
C LYS A 253 18.61 11.57 -41.88
N ARG A 254 18.89 10.88 -40.77
CA ARG A 254 19.48 9.54 -40.74
C ARG A 254 18.45 8.43 -40.89
N ASN A 255 17.17 8.77 -41.03
CA ASN A 255 16.06 7.82 -41.15
C ASN A 255 15.98 6.85 -39.96
N PHE A 256 16.24 7.34 -38.76
CA PHE A 256 16.10 6.55 -37.53
C PHE A 256 14.63 6.54 -37.02
N PRO A 257 14.23 5.50 -36.26
CA PRO A 257 12.88 5.42 -35.68
C PRO A 257 12.56 6.59 -34.74
N ARG A 258 11.30 7.05 -34.75
CA ARG A 258 10.86 8.29 -34.11
C ARG A 258 9.80 7.98 -33.04
N SER A 259 10.26 7.89 -31.79
CA SER A 259 9.41 7.67 -30.61
C SER A 259 9.42 8.87 -29.67
N GLN A 260 10.20 8.81 -28.59
CA GLN A 260 10.27 9.78 -27.52
C GLN A 260 11.66 10.41 -27.44
N LEU A 261 11.67 11.74 -27.29
CA LEU A 261 12.85 12.54 -27.00
C LEU A 261 12.79 13.00 -25.54
N CYS A 262 13.68 12.47 -24.71
CA CYS A 262 13.85 12.85 -23.32
C CYS A 262 14.82 14.02 -23.23
N ILE A 263 14.29 15.18 -22.84
CA ILE A 263 15.06 16.38 -22.52
C ILE A 263 15.44 16.29 -21.04
N ASP A 264 16.72 16.03 -20.78
CA ASP A 264 17.27 15.84 -19.44
C ASP A 264 17.63 17.17 -18.76
N ASP A 265 18.34 17.08 -17.63
CA ASP A 265 18.52 18.17 -16.67
C ASP A 265 19.13 19.47 -17.23
N ASN A 266 18.87 20.58 -16.54
CA ASN A 266 19.40 21.92 -16.86
C ASN A 266 18.97 22.47 -18.25
N TRP A 267 17.83 22.03 -18.79
CA TRP A 267 17.22 22.58 -20.02
C TRP A 267 16.55 23.95 -19.84
N THR A 268 16.26 24.32 -18.60
CA THR A 268 15.63 25.58 -18.22
C THR A 268 16.63 26.58 -17.64
N PRO A 269 16.45 27.90 -17.80
CA PRO A 269 17.29 28.92 -17.15
C PRO A 269 17.36 28.78 -15.62
N HIS A 270 16.25 28.37 -15.00
CA HIS A 270 16.14 28.10 -13.57
C HIS A 270 15.41 26.78 -13.37
N TYR A 271 15.90 25.93 -12.47
CA TYR A 271 15.16 24.76 -12.01
C TYR A 271 13.74 25.20 -11.58
N VAL A 272 12.70 24.50 -12.06
CA VAL A 272 11.26 24.82 -11.92
C VAL A 272 10.66 25.78 -12.97
N SER A 273 11.45 26.28 -13.93
CA SER A 273 10.90 26.99 -15.10
C SER A 273 10.27 26.02 -16.12
N ILE A 274 9.39 26.53 -16.99
CA ILE A 274 8.84 25.79 -18.15
C ILE A 274 9.43 26.27 -19.48
N ASN A 275 10.28 27.29 -19.46
CA ASN A 275 10.92 27.86 -20.65
C ASN A 275 12.27 27.21 -20.90
N LEU A 276 12.49 26.77 -22.14
CA LEU A 276 13.81 26.34 -22.63
C LEU A 276 14.80 27.50 -22.63
N LYS A 277 16.07 27.18 -22.36
CA LYS A 277 17.17 28.12 -22.59
C LYS A 277 17.20 28.54 -24.06
N ARG A 278 17.34 29.83 -24.28
CA ARG A 278 17.70 30.42 -25.57
C ARG A 278 19.22 30.61 -25.57
N GLU A 279 19.83 30.64 -26.74
CA GLU A 279 21.20 31.15 -26.83
C GLU A 279 21.18 32.64 -26.49
N ASP A 280 22.17 33.06 -25.70
CA ASP A 280 22.44 34.46 -25.38
C ASP A 280 23.22 35.13 -26.53
#